data_AF-I4C4F3-F1
#
_entry.id   AF-I4C4F3-F1
#
_cell.length_a   1.000
_cell.length_b   1.000
_cell.length_c   1.000
_cell.angle_alpha   90.00
_cell.angle_beta   90.00
_cell.angle_gamma   90.00
#
_symmetry.space_group_name_H-M   'P 1'
#
loop_
_entity.id
_entity.type
_entity.pdbx_description
1 polymer ?
#
loop_
_entity_poly.entity_id
_entity_poly.type
_entity_poly.pdbx_seq_one_letter_code
_entity_poly.pdbx_strand_id
1 'polypeptide(L)'
;MINTPGHRTSETESQRLSLNGKLALIGLIEEGVRLGSTDAPMVADLFKDLGDLVNATVSGSKVDRLKSDSRNNGFKILEINAETGENLGRLNMLYLKKPIPCYYLVYVEVAVPFRKRGLGNRILKAFRDFLIEKSAVGILDNIIPQDDPTFDIYTKLEWRSIEEVTGSPAINGDGLYMVYIPPTLADKDLRDSILRLVHHIKRRRPHIDMRDNELMVKRTIEEFKDLYSALMSYFEKDLESGENHALARFMFTRFMTKLLGFQRRISELLGYTGGESLQQIDLDPRVRRLKIKSYAPKELATNPLFHSGDKELWMHLDEALKQNPARSIEGLPNYRRPALKAWLEKTGATPTDPINIGDLLDLGFDPTRLKELTIDGTEHIFERMQPRMLLQLDERKTVLLRLAEGSPGKRIRNAMIAMNPPLLVIRDRGNGYVLRKKVQGIHWEEAVEQLQTVPELKSINASVKLDKIIQTTVRKAQDWVRSKTTPEEHALLDQFTFFVSWDFEANRPRIVIDPSGSFLESLWIA
;
A
#
# COMPACT_ATOMS: atom_id res chain seq x y z
N MET A 1 18.22 -55.79 19.59
CA MET A 1 18.86 -54.49 19.83
C MET A 1 18.97 -53.79 18.48
N ILE A 2 18.08 -52.83 18.25
CA ILE A 2 17.91 -52.13 16.97
C ILE A 2 18.60 -50.77 17.14
N ASN A 3 19.64 -50.51 16.33
CA ASN A 3 20.32 -49.23 16.27
C ASN A 3 19.58 -48.30 15.31
N THR A 4 19.08 -47.20 15.87
CA THR A 4 18.49 -46.06 15.15
C THR A 4 19.61 -45.18 14.59
N PRO A 5 19.61 -44.79 13.29
CA PRO A 5 20.54 -43.79 12.79
C PRO A 5 20.05 -42.39 13.15
N GLY A 6 20.89 -41.64 13.87
CA GLY A 6 20.66 -40.25 14.21
C GLY A 6 20.62 -39.34 12.99
N HIS A 7 19.67 -38.41 13.01
CA HIS A 7 19.63 -37.25 12.12
C HIS A 7 20.93 -36.45 12.27
N ARG A 8 21.81 -36.55 11.27
CA ARG A 8 22.83 -35.54 11.01
C ARG A 8 22.13 -34.34 10.37
N THR A 9 22.04 -33.25 11.11
CA THR A 9 21.82 -31.91 10.57
C THR A 9 23.01 -31.58 9.67
N SER A 10 22.85 -31.80 8.36
CA SER A 10 23.76 -31.29 7.36
C SER A 10 23.58 -29.77 7.27
N GLU A 11 24.39 -29.02 8.03
CA GLU A 11 24.73 -27.65 7.68
C GLU A 11 25.36 -27.67 6.28
N THR A 12 24.55 -27.45 5.26
CA THR A 12 25.01 -27.21 3.89
C THR A 12 24.89 -25.71 3.66
N GLU A 13 25.95 -25.14 3.08
CA GLU A 13 26.09 -23.75 2.62
C GLU A 13 24.99 -23.36 1.62
N SER A 14 23.75 -23.24 2.08
CA SER A 14 22.74 -22.44 1.39
C SER A 14 23.20 -21.00 1.52
N GLN A 15 23.31 -20.31 0.38
CA GLN A 15 23.74 -18.91 0.26
C GLN A 15 23.17 -18.10 1.42
N ARG A 16 24.04 -17.63 2.34
CA ARG A 16 23.59 -16.81 3.47
C ARG A 16 22.87 -15.59 2.90
N LEU A 17 21.55 -15.54 3.07
CA LEU A 17 20.73 -14.40 2.69
C LEU A 17 21.36 -13.11 3.23
N SER A 18 21.43 -12.08 2.38
CA SER A 18 21.84 -10.74 2.81
C SER A 18 20.92 -10.22 3.92
N LEU A 19 21.39 -9.24 4.70
CA LEU A 19 20.58 -8.63 5.75
C LEU A 19 19.27 -8.06 5.17
N ASN A 20 19.35 -7.35 4.04
CA ASN A 20 18.17 -6.84 3.34
C ASN A 20 17.25 -7.97 2.87
N GLY A 21 17.80 -9.08 2.35
CA GLY A 21 17.02 -10.27 2.00
C GLY A 21 16.25 -10.82 3.19
N LYS A 22 16.91 -11.01 4.33
CA LYS A 22 16.27 -11.47 5.57
C LYS A 22 15.18 -10.52 6.05
N LEU A 23 15.46 -9.22 6.10
CA LEU A 23 14.50 -8.20 6.54
C LEU A 23 13.29 -8.10 5.60
N ALA A 24 13.50 -8.23 4.29
CA ALA A 24 12.42 -8.21 3.30
C ALA A 24 11.50 -9.43 3.44
N LEU A 25 12.07 -10.62 3.67
CA LEU A 25 11.29 -11.84 3.96
C LEU A 25 10.51 -11.72 5.27
N ILE A 26 11.14 -11.21 6.33
CA ILE A 26 10.45 -10.96 7.61
C ILE A 26 9.30 -9.97 7.43
N GLY A 27 9.50 -8.91 6.65
CA GLY A 27 8.45 -7.93 6.33
C GLY A 27 7.21 -8.58 5.68
N LEU A 28 7.38 -9.60 4.85
CA LEU A 28 6.24 -10.34 4.27
C LEU A 28 5.48 -11.17 5.32
N ILE A 29 6.16 -11.66 6.36
CA ILE A 29 5.57 -12.46 7.45
C ILE A 29 4.83 -11.54 8.43
N GLU A 30 5.48 -10.46 8.88
CA GLU A 30 4.96 -9.53 9.90
C GLU A 30 3.76 -8.70 9.41
N GLU A 31 3.62 -8.45 8.10
CA GLU A 31 2.47 -7.71 7.51
C GLU A 31 1.10 -8.40 7.74
N GLY A 32 1.07 -9.62 8.29
CA GLY A 32 -0.15 -10.32 8.71
C GLY A 32 -0.08 -10.93 10.11
N VAL A 33 1.10 -11.35 10.57
CA VAL A 33 1.26 -12.09 11.82
C VAL A 33 1.75 -11.14 12.91
N ARG A 34 0.86 -10.59 13.74
CA ARG A 34 1.29 -9.79 14.91
C ARG A 34 2.03 -10.69 15.91
N LEU A 35 3.28 -10.31 16.22
CA LEU A 35 4.08 -10.58 17.42
C LEU A 35 3.63 -11.81 18.23
N GLY A 36 4.15 -12.96 17.81
CA GLY A 36 3.98 -14.27 18.43
C GLY A 36 4.70 -15.38 17.65
N SER A 37 5.19 -15.08 16.43
CA SER A 37 5.87 -16.04 15.55
C SER A 37 7.40 -16.08 15.68
N THR A 38 8.01 -15.32 16.60
CA THR A 38 9.47 -15.39 16.80
C THR A 38 9.93 -16.78 17.21
N ASP A 39 9.02 -17.60 17.73
CA ASP A 39 9.28 -18.96 18.20
C ASP A 39 8.89 -20.05 17.18
N ALA A 40 8.46 -19.68 15.97
CA ALA A 40 8.11 -20.66 14.95
C ALA A 40 9.40 -21.31 14.39
N PRO A 41 9.62 -22.63 14.57
CA PRO A 41 10.89 -23.28 14.21
C PRO A 41 11.27 -23.15 12.72
N MET A 42 10.26 -23.00 11.86
CA MET A 42 10.40 -22.96 10.41
C MET A 42 11.00 -21.65 9.86
N VAL A 43 11.02 -20.56 10.65
CA VAL A 43 11.58 -19.25 10.25
C VAL A 43 12.58 -18.71 11.27
N ALA A 44 12.93 -19.49 12.29
CA ALA A 44 13.86 -19.09 13.34
C ALA A 44 15.24 -18.70 12.79
N ASP A 45 15.64 -19.29 11.66
CA ASP A 45 16.87 -18.98 10.93
C ASP A 45 16.88 -17.56 10.31
N LEU A 46 15.71 -17.01 9.95
CA LEU A 46 15.57 -15.63 9.48
C LEU A 46 15.80 -14.63 10.62
N PHE A 47 15.37 -14.96 11.84
CA PHE A 47 15.50 -14.11 13.03
C PHE A 47 16.85 -14.29 13.76
N LYS A 48 17.52 -15.43 13.56
CA LYS A 48 18.81 -15.73 14.17
C LYS A 48 19.85 -14.66 13.81
N ASP A 49 20.50 -14.11 14.84
CA ASP A 49 21.54 -13.08 14.79
C ASP A 49 21.10 -11.74 14.16
N LEU A 50 19.80 -11.56 13.87
CA LEU A 50 19.30 -10.38 13.16
C LEU A 50 19.51 -9.09 13.94
N GLY A 51 19.27 -9.11 15.26
CA GLY A 51 19.47 -7.94 16.12
C GLY A 51 20.92 -7.46 16.14
N ASP A 52 21.86 -8.39 16.23
CA ASP A 52 23.29 -8.11 16.23
C ASP A 52 23.75 -7.61 14.86
N LEU A 53 23.27 -8.23 13.78
CA LEU A 53 23.53 -7.78 12.40
C LEU A 53 22.99 -6.36 12.16
N VAL A 54 21.75 -6.06 12.55
CA VAL A 54 21.18 -4.71 12.42
C VAL A 54 21.98 -3.68 13.21
N ASN A 55 22.35 -3.99 14.46
CA ASN A 55 23.13 -3.07 15.30
C ASN A 55 24.55 -2.84 14.74
N ALA A 56 25.21 -3.89 14.24
CA ALA A 56 26.52 -3.79 13.60
C ALA A 56 26.46 -2.95 12.32
N THR A 57 25.47 -3.21 11.46
CA THR A 57 25.23 -2.46 10.22
C THR A 57 24.97 -0.98 10.46
N VAL A 58 24.18 -0.63 11.48
CA VAL A 58 23.94 0.77 11.85
C VAL A 58 25.22 1.45 12.36
N SER A 59 25.99 0.74 13.18
CA SER A 59 27.21 1.27 13.81
C SER A 59 28.33 1.53 12.81
N GLY A 60 28.47 0.69 11.78
CA GLY A 60 29.44 0.86 10.69
C GLY A 60 29.00 1.82 9.57
N SER A 61 27.77 2.32 9.60
CA SER A 61 27.23 3.09 8.47
C SER A 61 27.96 4.42 8.25
N LYS A 62 28.05 4.88 7.00
CA LYS A 62 28.67 6.15 6.58
C LYS A 62 27.71 6.95 5.71
N VAL A 63 27.83 8.28 5.76
CA VAL A 63 27.05 9.17 4.90
C VAL A 63 27.88 9.46 3.67
N ASP A 64 27.48 8.92 2.53
CA ASP A 64 28.14 9.13 1.26
C ASP A 64 27.48 10.29 0.51
N ARG A 65 28.35 11.16 -0.02
CA ARG A 65 27.96 12.28 -0.88
C ARG A 65 28.10 11.83 -2.33
N LEU A 66 27.02 11.37 -2.94
CA LEU A 66 27.05 11.02 -4.34
C LEU A 66 27.15 12.29 -5.19
N LYS A 67 28.20 12.38 -6.03
CA LYS A 67 28.22 13.37 -7.11
C LYS A 67 27.11 13.01 -8.08
N SER A 68 26.25 13.97 -8.41
CA SER A 68 25.22 13.79 -9.41
C SER A 68 25.87 13.36 -10.72
N ASP A 69 25.59 12.14 -11.19
CA ASP A 69 25.76 11.84 -12.59
C ASP A 69 24.95 12.88 -13.38
N SER A 70 25.53 13.40 -14.46
CA SER A 70 24.89 14.37 -15.36
C SER A 70 23.53 13.88 -15.91
N ARG A 71 23.23 12.59 -15.76
CA ARG A 71 21.95 11.93 -16.06
C ARG A 71 20.82 12.29 -15.07
N ASN A 72 21.14 12.74 -13.85
CA ASN A 72 20.14 13.02 -12.81
C ASN A 72 19.61 14.47 -12.82
N ASN A 73 19.61 15.16 -13.98
CA ASN A 73 18.84 16.38 -14.30
C ASN A 73 18.57 17.38 -13.13
N GLY A 74 19.55 17.63 -12.25
CA GLY A 74 19.48 18.63 -11.17
C GLY A 74 19.15 18.16 -9.74
N PHE A 75 18.82 16.88 -9.50
CA PHE A 75 18.68 16.34 -8.14
C PHE A 75 20.05 15.90 -7.59
N LYS A 76 20.29 16.17 -6.30
CA LYS A 76 21.43 15.66 -5.56
C LYS A 76 20.93 14.76 -4.43
N ILE A 77 21.74 13.75 -4.09
CA ILE A 77 21.37 12.71 -3.13
C ILE A 77 22.47 12.61 -2.08
N LEU A 78 22.07 12.53 -0.81
CA LEU A 78 22.91 12.00 0.26
C LEU A 78 22.39 10.62 0.61
N GLU A 79 23.29 9.67 0.83
CA GLU A 79 22.94 8.30 1.20
C GLU A 79 23.64 7.91 2.50
N ILE A 80 22.96 7.16 3.36
CA ILE A 80 23.56 6.44 4.46
C ILE A 80 23.74 5.01 3.98
N ASN A 81 24.99 4.59 3.81
CA ASN A 81 25.31 3.22 3.41
C ASN A 81 25.97 2.45 4.56
N ALA A 82 25.66 1.17 4.66
CA ALA A 82 26.40 0.22 5.46
C ALA A 82 27.82 0.02 4.91
N GLU A 83 28.71 -0.58 5.69
CA GLU A 83 30.06 -0.95 5.21
C GLU A 83 30.01 -1.95 4.04
N THR A 84 28.96 -2.75 3.97
CA THR A 84 28.66 -3.70 2.89
C THR A 84 28.19 -3.00 1.60
N GLY A 85 27.98 -1.68 1.63
CA GLY A 85 27.45 -0.89 0.51
C GLY A 85 25.92 -0.82 0.46
N GLU A 86 25.21 -1.48 1.40
CA GLU A 86 23.74 -1.44 1.46
C GLU A 86 23.21 -0.06 1.87
N ASN A 87 22.22 0.48 1.15
CA ASN A 87 21.60 1.76 1.50
C ASN A 87 20.62 1.59 2.69
N LEU A 88 20.87 2.32 3.78
CA LEU A 88 20.05 2.32 5.00
C LEU A 88 19.09 3.51 5.07
N GLY A 89 19.37 4.55 4.30
CA GLY A 89 18.58 5.76 4.23
C GLY A 89 19.14 6.75 3.22
N ARG A 90 18.33 7.74 2.86
CA ARG A 90 18.68 8.71 1.83
C ARG A 90 17.95 10.03 2.02
N LEU A 91 18.50 11.05 1.39
CA LEU A 91 17.97 12.40 1.37
C LEU A 91 18.10 12.95 -0.05
N ASN A 92 16.98 13.36 -0.63
CA ASN A 92 16.93 13.94 -1.96
C ASN A 92 16.77 15.47 -1.86
N MET A 93 17.59 16.20 -2.61
CA MET A 93 17.55 17.66 -2.66
C MET A 93 17.58 18.21 -4.09
N LEU A 94 16.98 19.37 -4.30
CA LEU A 94 16.97 20.10 -5.55
C LEU A 94 17.76 21.40 -5.40
N TYR A 95 18.69 21.67 -6.32
CA TYR A 95 19.42 22.94 -6.34
C TYR A 95 18.67 24.03 -7.12
N LEU A 96 18.48 25.18 -6.49
CA LEU A 96 17.91 26.39 -7.06
C LEU A 96 18.96 27.50 -7.03
N LYS A 97 19.28 28.07 -8.20
CA LYS A 97 20.34 29.08 -8.34
C LYS A 97 19.87 30.52 -8.03
N LYS A 98 18.58 30.82 -8.25
CA LYS A 98 18.00 32.17 -8.14
C LYS A 98 16.84 32.17 -7.15
N PRO A 99 16.59 33.29 -6.44
CA PRO A 99 17.38 34.53 -6.37
C PRO A 99 18.73 34.39 -5.65
N ILE A 100 18.87 33.41 -4.77
CA ILE A 100 20.11 33.06 -4.07
C ILE A 100 20.34 31.54 -4.19
N PRO A 101 21.59 31.05 -4.05
CA PRO A 101 21.86 29.62 -3.99
C PRO A 101 21.07 28.96 -2.87
N CYS A 102 20.23 27.98 -3.24
CA CYS A 102 19.35 27.30 -2.33
C CYS A 102 19.30 25.81 -2.66
N TYR A 103 19.26 24.96 -1.64
CA TYR A 103 18.93 23.54 -1.78
C TYR A 103 17.59 23.28 -1.09
N TYR A 104 16.61 22.86 -1.88
CA TYR A 104 15.32 22.43 -1.39
C TYR A 104 15.38 20.95 -1.03
N LEU A 105 15.11 20.61 0.23
CA LEU A 105 14.94 19.24 0.69
C LEU A 105 13.59 18.73 0.21
N VAL A 106 13.61 17.69 -0.62
CA VAL A 106 12.39 17.10 -1.18
C VAL A 106 11.82 16.07 -0.21
N TYR A 107 12.66 15.14 0.27
CA TYR A 107 12.30 14.22 1.36
C TYR A 107 13.54 13.57 1.98
N VAL A 108 13.31 12.93 3.12
CA VAL A 108 14.24 12.05 3.81
C VAL A 108 13.57 10.71 4.04
N GLU A 109 14.30 9.63 3.79
CA GLU A 109 13.83 8.27 4.01
C GLU A 109 14.87 7.46 4.77
N VAL A 110 14.40 6.69 5.75
CA VAL A 110 15.18 5.66 6.44
C VAL A 110 14.40 4.37 6.34
N ALA A 111 15.07 3.28 5.92
CA ALA A 111 14.40 2.01 5.76
C ALA A 111 13.84 1.54 7.12
N VAL A 112 12.62 0.95 7.10
CA VAL A 112 11.83 0.64 8.30
C VAL A 112 12.65 -0.06 9.41
N PRO A 113 13.46 -1.09 9.12
CA PRO A 113 14.23 -1.80 10.14
C PRO A 113 15.26 -0.94 10.89
N PHE A 114 15.71 0.16 10.27
CA PHE A 114 16.74 1.05 10.81
C PHE A 114 16.16 2.36 11.38
N ARG A 115 14.83 2.50 11.39
CA ARG A 115 14.16 3.66 12.02
C ARG A 115 14.37 3.65 13.54
N LYS A 116 14.25 4.83 14.16
CA LYS A 116 14.50 5.06 15.61
C LYS A 116 15.94 4.76 16.08
N ARG A 117 16.89 4.56 15.15
CA ARG A 117 18.32 4.36 15.44
C ARG A 117 19.18 5.61 15.19
N GLY A 118 18.55 6.78 15.08
CA GLY A 118 19.26 8.06 14.88
C GLY A 118 19.75 8.34 13.45
N LEU A 119 19.54 7.44 12.49
CA LEU A 119 19.96 7.63 11.09
C LEU A 119 19.33 8.87 10.43
N GLY A 120 18.04 9.14 10.69
CA GLY A 120 17.37 10.35 10.19
C GLY A 120 18.02 11.64 10.70
N ASN A 121 18.37 11.69 11.99
CA ASN A 121 19.12 12.83 12.56
C ASN A 121 20.50 12.97 11.90
N ARG A 122 21.18 11.83 11.66
CA ARG A 122 22.53 11.81 11.08
C ARG A 122 22.55 12.37 9.67
N ILE A 123 21.59 11.98 8.80
CA ILE A 123 21.54 12.49 7.43
C ILE A 123 21.12 13.96 7.36
N LEU A 124 20.20 14.40 8.25
CA LEU A 124 19.81 15.81 8.34
C LEU A 124 20.95 16.70 8.83
N LYS A 125 21.75 16.24 9.80
CA LYS A 125 22.99 16.93 10.21
C LYS A 125 23.98 17.03 9.05
N ALA A 126 24.22 15.94 8.33
CA ALA A 126 25.10 15.95 7.17
C ALA A 126 24.62 16.91 6.07
N PHE A 127 23.29 17.04 5.89
CA PHE A 127 22.72 18.03 4.98
C PHE A 127 22.92 19.46 5.45
N ARG A 128 22.72 19.75 6.75
CA ARG A 128 23.04 21.04 7.34
C ARG A 128 24.51 21.42 7.10
N ASP A 129 25.44 20.52 7.39
CA ASP A 129 26.88 20.76 7.20
C ASP A 129 27.21 21.02 5.72
N PHE A 130 26.55 20.30 4.82
CA PHE A 130 26.65 20.54 3.38
C PHE A 130 26.16 21.94 2.98
N LEU A 131 25.05 22.44 3.55
CA LEU A 131 24.56 23.80 3.29
C LEU A 131 25.56 24.87 3.75
N ILE A 132 26.19 24.66 4.91
CA ILE A 132 27.25 25.53 5.44
C ILE A 132 28.44 25.55 4.46
N GLU A 133 28.94 24.38 4.06
CA GLU A 133 30.07 24.26 3.14
C GLU A 133 29.77 24.95 1.79
N LYS A 134 28.55 24.83 1.27
CA LYS A 134 28.14 25.46 0.01
C LYS A 134 27.74 26.93 0.15
N SER A 135 27.68 27.47 1.36
CA SER A 135 27.15 28.81 1.64
C SER A 135 25.82 29.05 0.93
N ALA A 136 24.91 28.07 1.06
CA ALA A 136 23.61 28.07 0.40
C ALA A 136 22.49 27.92 1.44
N VAL A 137 21.35 28.56 1.17
CA VAL A 137 20.16 28.46 2.01
C VAL A 137 19.54 27.06 1.85
N GLY A 138 19.03 26.49 2.94
CA GLY A 138 18.20 25.29 2.91
C GLY A 138 16.73 25.66 3.01
N ILE A 139 15.85 25.01 2.24
CA ILE A 139 14.40 25.09 2.44
C ILE A 139 13.85 23.67 2.52
N LEU A 140 12.88 23.44 3.41
CA LEU A 140 12.12 22.19 3.50
C LEU A 140 10.66 22.47 3.82
N ASP A 141 9.83 21.45 3.66
CA ASP A 141 8.42 21.43 4.04
C ASP A 141 8.26 20.50 5.25
N ASN A 142 7.81 21.03 6.39
CA ASN A 142 7.60 20.22 7.60
C ASN A 142 6.24 19.53 7.51
N ILE A 143 6.26 18.35 6.88
CA ILE A 143 5.09 17.47 6.72
C ILE A 143 4.86 16.56 7.93
N ILE A 144 5.66 16.67 8.99
CA ILE A 144 5.53 15.83 10.18
C ILE A 144 4.29 16.30 10.96
N PRO A 145 3.37 15.40 11.34
CA PRO A 145 2.24 15.76 12.19
C PRO A 145 2.69 16.31 13.54
N GLN A 146 1.95 17.27 14.09
CA GLN A 146 2.29 17.93 15.37
C GLN A 146 2.31 16.97 16.57
N ASP A 147 1.55 15.89 16.49
CA ASP A 147 1.46 14.81 17.48
C ASP A 147 2.60 13.77 17.34
N ASP A 148 3.40 13.83 16.27
CA ASP A 148 4.53 12.92 16.11
C ASP A 148 5.71 13.33 17.02
N PRO A 149 6.32 12.39 17.77
CA PRO A 149 7.47 12.66 18.64
C PRO A 149 8.70 13.28 17.94
N THR A 150 8.75 13.22 16.61
CA THR A 150 9.81 13.77 15.78
C THR A 150 9.46 15.12 15.15
N PHE A 151 8.29 15.69 15.44
CA PHE A 151 7.85 16.99 14.89
C PHE A 151 8.92 18.09 15.01
N ASP A 152 9.56 18.20 16.18
CA ASP A 152 10.56 19.23 16.46
C ASP A 152 11.96 18.91 15.93
N ILE A 153 12.14 17.85 15.13
CA ILE A 153 13.46 17.42 14.64
C ILE A 153 14.18 18.54 13.89
N TYR A 154 13.46 19.29 13.06
CA TYR A 154 14.02 20.37 12.26
C TYR A 154 14.40 21.57 13.15
N THR A 155 13.53 21.96 14.09
CA THR A 155 13.81 23.04 15.03
C THR A 155 15.04 22.73 15.90
N LYS A 156 15.18 21.47 16.36
CA LYS A 156 16.37 20.98 17.10
C LYS A 156 17.66 21.03 16.26
N LEU A 157 17.54 21.11 14.95
CA LEU A 157 18.65 21.26 14.00
C LEU A 157 18.78 22.70 13.48
N GLU A 158 18.21 23.68 14.20
CA GLU A 158 18.28 25.12 13.93
C GLU A 158 17.58 25.56 12.63
N TRP A 159 16.63 24.76 12.13
CA TRP A 159 15.70 25.22 11.10
C TRP A 159 14.67 26.15 11.73
N ARG A 160 14.36 27.25 11.05
CA ARG A 160 13.37 28.25 11.49
C ARG A 160 12.18 28.25 10.58
N SER A 161 10.99 28.54 11.09
CA SER A 161 9.82 28.73 10.24
C SER A 161 10.03 29.91 9.28
N ILE A 162 9.38 29.88 8.11
CA ILE A 162 9.45 31.02 7.20
C ILE A 162 8.84 32.30 7.80
N GLU A 163 7.86 32.16 8.69
CA GLU A 163 7.22 33.27 9.40
C GLU A 163 8.22 33.96 10.32
N GLU A 164 9.01 33.20 11.08
CA GLU A 164 10.08 33.76 11.94
C GLU A 164 11.12 34.55 11.14
N VAL A 165 11.43 34.11 9.92
CA VAL A 165 12.46 34.74 9.08
C VAL A 165 11.92 35.95 8.30
N THR A 166 10.66 35.88 7.86
CA THR A 166 10.09 36.90 6.97
C THR A 166 9.16 37.89 7.68
N GLY A 167 8.74 37.61 8.91
CA GLY A 167 7.80 38.44 9.68
C GLY A 167 6.42 38.59 9.04
N SER A 168 6.11 37.80 8.01
CA SER A 168 4.83 37.81 7.31
C SER A 168 4.03 36.58 7.77
N PRO A 169 2.74 36.74 8.17
CA PRO A 169 1.90 35.59 8.49
C PRO A 169 1.73 34.70 7.26
N ALA A 170 1.72 33.37 7.44
CA ALA A 170 1.53 32.44 6.35
C ALA A 170 0.18 32.69 5.67
N ILE A 171 0.22 32.91 4.36
CA ILE A 171 -0.96 32.96 3.51
C ILE A 171 -1.00 31.64 2.75
N ASN A 172 -2.13 30.92 2.78
CA ASN A 172 -2.33 29.70 1.98
C ASN A 172 -1.26 28.59 2.20
N GLY A 173 -1.19 28.03 3.41
CA GLY A 173 -0.39 26.83 3.70
C GLY A 173 1.13 27.07 3.74
N ASP A 174 1.59 28.33 3.75
CA ASP A 174 3.02 28.70 3.84
C ASP A 174 3.69 28.38 5.19
N GLY A 175 2.91 28.10 6.23
CA GLY A 175 3.40 27.89 7.60
C GLY A 175 4.19 26.59 7.80
N LEU A 176 4.18 25.68 6.82
CA LEU A 176 4.93 24.43 6.88
C LEU A 176 6.37 24.58 6.37
N TYR A 177 6.69 25.65 5.63
CA TYR A 177 8.06 25.83 5.12
C TYR A 177 9.01 26.24 6.24
N MET A 178 10.12 25.52 6.32
CA MET A 178 11.24 25.86 7.20
C MET A 178 12.49 26.20 6.40
N VAL A 179 13.31 27.08 6.95
CA VAL A 179 14.50 27.63 6.33
C VAL A 179 15.70 27.43 7.24
N TYR A 180 16.79 26.96 6.65
CA TYR A 180 18.10 27.00 7.27
C TYR A 180 18.97 28.06 6.59
N ILE A 181 19.44 29.03 7.38
CA ILE A 181 20.33 30.09 6.91
C ILE A 181 21.73 29.78 7.43
N PRO A 182 22.72 29.51 6.54
CA PRO A 182 24.08 29.23 6.98
C PRO A 182 24.70 30.48 7.66
N PRO A 183 25.65 30.32 8.60
CA PRO A 183 26.26 31.43 9.32
C PRO A 183 26.83 32.53 8.41
N THR A 184 27.37 32.16 7.24
CA THR A 184 27.91 33.09 6.24
C THR A 184 26.88 34.04 5.62
N LEU A 185 25.59 33.77 5.82
CA LEU A 185 24.47 34.56 5.31
C LEU A 185 23.58 35.14 6.43
N ALA A 186 23.93 34.95 7.71
CA ALA A 186 23.08 35.31 8.85
C ALA A 186 22.78 36.81 8.95
N ASP A 187 23.75 37.67 8.60
CA ASP A 187 23.63 39.13 8.72
C ASP A 187 23.01 39.81 7.49
N LYS A 188 22.56 39.04 6.49
CA LYS A 188 21.97 39.57 5.26
C LYS A 188 20.45 39.64 5.37
N ASP A 189 19.86 40.69 4.79
CA ASP A 189 18.41 40.70 4.56
C ASP A 189 18.07 39.73 3.41
N LEU A 190 17.48 38.59 3.79
CA LEU A 190 17.10 37.53 2.86
C LEU A 190 15.59 37.44 2.66
N ARG A 191 14.79 38.33 3.26
CA ARG A 191 13.32 38.22 3.31
C ARG A 191 12.71 38.03 1.93
N ASP A 192 12.93 38.97 1.02
CA ASP A 192 12.38 38.94 -0.33
C ASP A 192 12.93 37.77 -1.16
N SER A 193 14.20 37.41 -0.92
CA SER A 193 14.84 36.29 -1.61
C SER A 193 14.20 34.96 -1.23
N ILE A 194 13.91 34.75 0.06
CA ILE A 194 13.26 33.54 0.58
C ILE A 194 11.82 33.45 0.09
N LEU A 195 11.05 34.53 0.13
CA LEU A 195 9.67 34.55 -0.38
C LEU A 195 9.61 34.18 -1.87
N ARG A 196 10.54 34.70 -2.68
CA ARG A 196 10.65 34.35 -4.11
C ARG A 196 11.06 32.89 -4.31
N LEU A 197 11.94 32.34 -3.47
CA LEU A 197 12.31 30.91 -3.53
C LEU A 197 11.10 30.01 -3.26
N VAL A 198 10.34 30.29 -2.20
CA VAL A 198 9.14 29.50 -1.87
C VAL A 198 8.09 29.58 -2.99
N HIS A 199 7.85 30.77 -3.54
CA HIS A 199 6.96 30.91 -4.69
C HIS A 199 7.41 30.06 -5.90
N HIS A 200 8.72 30.03 -6.17
CA HIS A 200 9.28 29.21 -7.25
C HIS A 200 9.16 27.71 -6.99
N ILE A 201 9.35 27.27 -5.73
CA ILE A 201 9.14 25.88 -5.30
C ILE A 201 7.66 25.50 -5.50
N LYS A 202 6.72 26.31 -5.00
CA LYS A 202 5.28 26.09 -5.17
C LYS A 202 4.88 25.93 -6.63
N ARG A 203 5.33 26.85 -7.48
CA ARG A 203 5.06 26.79 -8.92
C ARG A 203 5.62 25.52 -9.58
N ARG A 204 6.79 25.04 -9.12
CA ARG A 204 7.43 23.83 -9.66
C ARG A 204 6.98 22.54 -8.97
N ARG A 205 6.13 22.61 -7.94
CA ARG A 205 5.77 21.47 -7.11
C ARG A 205 5.26 20.27 -7.92
N PRO A 206 4.35 20.42 -8.90
CA PRO A 206 3.92 19.29 -9.72
C PRO A 206 5.07 18.57 -10.45
N HIS A 207 6.05 19.32 -10.97
CA HIS A 207 7.22 18.72 -11.64
C HIS A 207 8.19 18.06 -10.67
N ILE A 208 8.30 18.58 -9.44
CA ILE A 208 9.10 17.97 -8.38
C ILE A 208 8.45 16.64 -7.97
N ASP A 209 7.14 16.66 -7.73
CA ASP A 209 6.37 15.48 -7.32
C ASP A 209 6.38 14.39 -8.41
N MET A 210 6.13 14.74 -9.69
CA MET A 210 6.20 13.78 -10.81
C MET A 210 7.54 13.05 -10.85
N ARG A 211 8.63 13.78 -10.58
CA ARG A 211 9.98 13.24 -10.65
C ARG A 211 10.35 12.42 -9.44
N ASP A 212 9.89 12.85 -8.28
CA ASP A 212 10.05 12.08 -7.07
C ASP A 212 9.31 10.74 -7.16
N ASN A 213 8.08 10.77 -7.68
CA ASN A 213 7.30 9.59 -8.02
C ASN A 213 8.08 8.65 -8.95
N GLU A 214 8.70 9.16 -10.02
CA GLU A 214 9.50 8.34 -10.94
C GLU A 214 10.67 7.62 -10.23
N LEU A 215 11.40 8.33 -9.37
CA LEU A 215 12.52 7.76 -8.62
C LEU A 215 12.05 6.75 -7.57
N MET A 216 10.98 7.05 -6.85
CA MET A 216 10.35 6.15 -5.89
C MET A 216 9.92 4.86 -6.60
N VAL A 217 9.23 4.97 -7.74
CA VAL A 217 8.76 3.78 -8.47
C VAL A 217 9.92 2.91 -8.95
N LYS A 218 10.95 3.50 -9.57
CA LYS A 218 12.14 2.75 -10.00
C LYS A 218 12.79 1.97 -8.86
N ARG A 219 12.88 2.58 -7.67
CA ARG A 219 13.48 1.94 -6.50
C ARG A 219 12.61 0.84 -5.93
N THR A 220 11.30 1.09 -5.78
CA THR A 220 10.38 0.05 -5.31
C THR A 220 10.35 -1.16 -6.25
N ILE A 221 10.51 -0.95 -7.57
CA ILE A 221 10.69 -2.06 -8.53
C ILE A 221 11.95 -2.86 -8.22
N GLU A 222 13.07 -2.19 -7.94
CA GLU A 222 14.32 -2.87 -7.56
C GLU A 222 14.16 -3.63 -6.23
N GLU A 223 13.49 -3.05 -5.24
CA GLU A 223 13.18 -3.73 -3.98
C GLU A 223 12.33 -4.99 -4.20
N PHE A 224 11.38 -4.96 -5.15
CA PHE A 224 10.63 -6.16 -5.52
C PHE A 224 11.51 -7.21 -6.21
N LYS A 225 12.47 -6.82 -7.05
CA LYS A 225 13.43 -7.75 -7.68
C LYS A 225 14.34 -8.39 -6.63
N ASP A 226 14.84 -7.60 -5.69
CA ASP A 226 15.66 -8.09 -4.58
C ASP A 226 14.88 -9.05 -3.68
N LEU A 227 13.64 -8.69 -3.32
CA LEU A 227 12.76 -9.55 -2.53
C LEU A 227 12.42 -10.84 -3.28
N TYR A 228 12.15 -10.76 -4.58
CA TYR A 228 11.89 -11.95 -5.39
C TYR A 228 13.11 -12.86 -5.46
N SER A 229 14.31 -12.29 -5.66
CA SER A 229 15.57 -13.04 -5.65
C SER A 229 15.80 -13.71 -4.29
N ALA A 230 15.54 -13.01 -3.19
CA ALA A 230 15.63 -13.58 -1.85
C ALA A 230 14.64 -14.74 -1.63
N LEU A 231 13.41 -14.63 -2.14
CA LEU A 231 12.42 -15.71 -2.11
C LEU A 231 12.90 -16.92 -2.91
N MET A 232 13.45 -16.69 -4.11
CA MET A 232 13.98 -17.76 -4.96
C MET A 232 15.15 -18.49 -4.29
N SER A 233 16.11 -17.77 -3.70
CA SER A 233 17.23 -18.37 -2.97
C SER A 233 16.76 -19.12 -1.71
N TYR A 234 15.81 -18.56 -0.95
CA TYR A 234 15.34 -19.17 0.28
C TYR A 234 14.54 -20.46 0.03
N PHE A 235 13.72 -20.49 -1.03
CA PHE A 235 12.87 -21.63 -1.39
C PHE A 235 13.42 -22.49 -2.53
N GLU A 236 14.71 -22.37 -2.90
CA GLU A 236 15.29 -23.06 -4.06
C GLU A 236 15.06 -24.57 -4.00
N LYS A 237 15.40 -25.19 -2.87
CA LYS A 237 15.21 -26.64 -2.64
C LYS A 237 13.73 -27.06 -2.67
N ASP A 238 12.84 -26.24 -2.13
CA ASP A 238 11.39 -26.49 -2.13
C ASP A 238 10.84 -26.43 -3.56
N LEU A 239 11.33 -25.49 -4.38
CA LEU A 239 10.94 -25.34 -5.78
C LEU A 239 11.52 -26.44 -6.67
N GLU A 240 12.71 -26.96 -6.36
CA GLU A 240 13.36 -28.07 -7.08
C GLU A 240 12.72 -29.43 -6.78
N SER A 241 12.44 -29.71 -5.52
CA SER A 241 11.80 -30.97 -5.10
C SER A 241 10.37 -31.09 -5.62
N GLY A 242 9.75 -29.98 -6.00
CA GLY A 242 8.33 -29.92 -6.37
C GLY A 242 7.40 -30.18 -5.17
N GLU A 243 7.95 -30.24 -3.96
CA GLU A 243 7.16 -30.37 -2.74
C GLU A 243 6.37 -29.07 -2.54
N ASN A 244 5.04 -29.22 -2.41
CA ASN A 244 4.12 -28.10 -2.27
C ASN A 244 4.21 -27.51 -0.85
N HIS A 245 5.33 -26.85 -0.53
CA HIS A 245 5.57 -26.33 0.81
C HIS A 245 4.60 -25.18 1.12
N ALA A 246 3.84 -25.32 2.20
CA ALA A 246 2.78 -24.37 2.56
C ALA A 246 3.34 -22.95 2.80
N LEU A 247 4.57 -22.85 3.31
CA LEU A 247 5.24 -21.57 3.52
C LEU A 247 5.61 -20.89 2.20
N ALA A 248 6.24 -21.60 1.25
CA ALA A 248 6.61 -21.06 -0.05
C ALA A 248 5.38 -20.50 -0.77
N ARG A 249 4.29 -21.28 -0.83
CA ARG A 249 3.00 -20.83 -1.40
C ARG A 249 2.49 -19.55 -0.74
N PHE A 250 2.54 -19.48 0.60
CA PHE A 250 2.11 -18.29 1.34
C PHE A 250 2.97 -17.07 1.01
N MET A 251 4.29 -17.21 1.03
CA MET A 251 5.25 -16.13 0.80
C MET A 251 5.18 -15.58 -0.62
N PHE A 252 5.15 -16.46 -1.64
CA PHE A 252 4.98 -16.02 -3.02
C PHE A 252 3.58 -15.43 -3.29
N THR A 253 2.52 -15.92 -2.62
CA THR A 253 1.18 -15.28 -2.70
C THR A 253 1.21 -13.86 -2.11
N ARG A 254 1.88 -13.67 -0.96
CA ARG A 254 2.05 -12.35 -0.32
C ARG A 254 2.86 -11.39 -1.20
N PHE A 255 3.97 -11.87 -1.76
CA PHE A 255 4.76 -11.13 -2.74
C PHE A 255 3.89 -10.66 -3.91
N MET A 256 3.13 -11.58 -4.52
CA MET A 256 2.31 -11.28 -5.69
C MET A 256 1.21 -10.27 -5.39
N THR A 257 0.46 -10.47 -4.30
CA THR A 257 -0.61 -9.55 -3.89
C THR A 257 -0.07 -8.15 -3.55
N LYS A 258 1.15 -8.05 -2.99
CA LYS A 258 1.84 -6.78 -2.74
C LYS A 258 2.28 -6.10 -4.04
N LEU A 259 2.81 -6.88 -5.00
CA LEU A 259 3.18 -6.40 -6.33
C LEU A 259 1.98 -5.83 -7.09
N LEU A 260 0.86 -6.56 -7.12
CA LEU A 260 -0.40 -6.09 -7.72
C LEU A 260 -0.95 -4.85 -7.00
N GLY A 261 -0.83 -4.79 -5.68
CA GLY A 261 -1.19 -3.60 -4.91
C GLY A 261 -0.35 -2.38 -5.27
N PHE A 262 0.95 -2.57 -5.52
CA PHE A 262 1.84 -1.53 -5.99
C PHE A 262 1.49 -1.09 -7.42
N GLN A 263 1.21 -2.03 -8.33
CA GLN A 263 0.78 -1.75 -9.71
C GLN A 263 -0.42 -0.80 -9.76
N ARG A 264 -1.43 -1.05 -8.92
CA ARG A 264 -2.61 -0.16 -8.84
C ARG A 264 -2.23 1.23 -8.36
N ARG A 265 -1.44 1.34 -7.28
CA ARG A 265 -1.03 2.65 -6.74
C ARG A 265 -0.22 3.49 -7.71
N ILE A 266 0.70 2.88 -8.47
CA ILE A 266 1.52 3.64 -9.43
C ILE A 266 0.71 4.15 -10.62
N SER A 267 -0.42 3.51 -10.95
CA SER A 267 -1.32 3.97 -12.01
C SER A 267 -2.02 5.30 -11.68
N GLU A 268 -2.08 5.66 -10.40
CA GLU A 268 -2.70 6.89 -9.90
C GLU A 268 -1.68 8.04 -9.75
N LEU A 269 -0.38 7.77 -9.90
CA LEU A 269 0.67 8.76 -9.68
C LEU A 269 0.71 9.79 -10.81
N LEU A 270 0.72 11.07 -10.42
CA LEU A 270 0.87 12.20 -11.34
C LEU A 270 2.15 12.02 -12.18
N GLY A 271 1.99 12.00 -13.51
CA GLY A 271 3.09 11.96 -14.47
C GLY A 271 3.72 10.59 -14.71
N TYR A 272 3.19 9.52 -14.10
CA TYR A 272 3.67 8.17 -14.34
C TYR A 272 2.73 7.42 -15.28
N THR A 273 3.13 7.30 -16.56
CA THR A 273 2.40 6.51 -17.57
C THR A 273 3.02 5.12 -17.79
N GLY A 274 3.99 4.73 -16.96
CA GLY A 274 4.82 3.54 -17.13
C GLY A 274 4.15 2.23 -16.70
N GLY A 275 2.94 1.96 -17.20
CA GLY A 275 2.15 0.75 -16.90
C GLY A 275 2.86 -0.58 -17.23
N GLU A 276 3.95 -0.54 -18.00
CA GLU A 276 4.76 -1.71 -18.37
C GLU A 276 5.94 -1.96 -17.41
N SER A 277 6.20 -1.08 -16.43
CA SER A 277 7.43 -1.14 -15.64
C SER A 277 7.54 -2.36 -14.73
N LEU A 278 6.41 -3.02 -14.42
CA LEU A 278 6.39 -4.26 -13.65
C LEU A 278 6.58 -5.53 -14.51
N GLN A 279 6.51 -5.43 -15.84
CA GLN A 279 6.88 -6.53 -16.73
C GLN A 279 8.38 -6.89 -16.62
N GLN A 280 9.16 -6.07 -15.91
CA GLN A 280 10.57 -6.33 -15.58
C GLN A 280 10.76 -7.46 -14.56
N ILE A 281 9.71 -7.89 -13.86
CA ILE A 281 9.77 -9.00 -12.91
C ILE A 281 9.16 -10.22 -13.60
N ASP A 282 10.02 -11.01 -14.25
CA ASP A 282 9.59 -12.27 -14.84
C ASP A 282 9.58 -13.37 -13.78
N LEU A 283 8.47 -14.10 -13.70
CA LEU A 283 8.31 -15.17 -12.73
C LEU A 283 8.79 -16.50 -13.31
N ASP A 284 9.56 -17.22 -12.49
CA ASP A 284 9.97 -18.58 -12.79
C ASP A 284 8.70 -19.44 -13.02
N PRO A 285 8.65 -20.25 -14.08
CA PRO A 285 7.52 -21.13 -14.37
C PRO A 285 7.11 -22.02 -13.19
N ARG A 286 8.05 -22.41 -12.32
CA ARG A 286 7.79 -23.18 -11.09
C ARG A 286 6.95 -22.36 -10.12
N VAL A 287 7.28 -21.09 -9.92
CA VAL A 287 6.52 -20.17 -9.07
C VAL A 287 5.14 -19.91 -9.65
N ARG A 288 5.03 -19.70 -10.97
CA ARG A 288 3.73 -19.48 -11.64
C ARG A 288 2.74 -20.62 -11.39
N ARG A 289 3.22 -21.86 -11.28
CA ARG A 289 2.40 -23.07 -11.03
C ARG A 289 2.06 -23.31 -9.57
N LEU A 290 2.63 -22.55 -8.63
CA LEU A 290 2.28 -22.70 -7.22
C LEU A 290 0.83 -22.30 -7.00
N LYS A 291 0.08 -23.16 -6.31
CA LYS A 291 -1.28 -22.83 -5.87
C LYS A 291 -1.23 -21.68 -4.86
N ILE A 292 -2.14 -20.73 -4.95
CA ILE A 292 -2.17 -19.61 -3.99
C ILE A 292 -2.43 -20.10 -2.57
N LYS A 293 -1.93 -19.35 -1.58
CA LYS A 293 -2.25 -19.56 -0.17
C LYS A 293 -2.34 -18.21 0.54
N SER A 294 -3.56 -17.74 0.73
CA SER A 294 -3.83 -16.36 1.19
C SER A 294 -3.73 -16.16 2.71
N TYR A 295 -3.52 -17.21 3.48
CA TYR A 295 -3.45 -17.19 4.93
C TYR A 295 -2.24 -17.98 5.45
N ALA A 296 -1.74 -17.58 6.62
CA ALA A 296 -0.52 -18.14 7.18
C ALA A 296 -0.65 -19.67 7.42
N PRO A 297 0.42 -20.45 7.20
CA PRO A 297 0.51 -21.83 7.71
C PRO A 297 0.22 -21.91 9.21
N LYS A 298 -0.20 -23.08 9.72
CA LYS A 298 -0.60 -23.24 11.13
C LYS A 298 0.53 -22.86 12.09
N GLU A 299 1.75 -23.12 11.66
CA GLU A 299 3.01 -22.92 12.36
C GLU A 299 3.32 -21.42 12.59
N LEU A 300 2.73 -20.54 11.79
CA LEU A 300 2.88 -19.08 11.89
C LEU A 300 1.61 -18.40 12.41
N ALA A 301 0.54 -19.15 12.69
CA ALA A 301 -0.76 -18.58 13.00
C ALA A 301 -1.01 -18.49 14.50
N THR A 302 -1.67 -17.41 14.92
CA THR A 302 -2.32 -17.32 16.23
C THR A 302 -3.70 -17.95 16.19
N ASN A 303 -4.24 -18.28 17.36
CA ASN A 303 -5.61 -18.83 17.48
C ASN A 303 -6.63 -17.86 16.88
N PRO A 304 -7.72 -18.37 16.28
CA PRO A 304 -8.79 -17.54 15.75
C PRO A 304 -9.41 -16.71 16.86
N LEU A 305 -9.70 -15.45 16.56
CA LEU A 305 -10.23 -14.48 17.49
C LEU A 305 -11.43 -13.77 16.88
N PHE A 306 -12.59 -13.86 17.53
CA PHE A 306 -13.66 -12.90 17.31
C PHE A 306 -13.13 -11.51 17.65
N HIS A 307 -13.21 -10.55 16.72
CA HIS A 307 -12.66 -9.22 16.92
C HIS A 307 -13.74 -8.23 17.35
N SER A 308 -14.77 -8.06 16.52
CA SER A 308 -15.88 -7.14 16.78
C SER A 308 -17.10 -7.50 15.94
N GLY A 309 -18.27 -6.98 16.30
CA GLY A 309 -19.50 -7.07 15.49
C GLY A 309 -20.68 -7.78 16.17
N ASP A 310 -21.64 -8.18 15.35
CA ASP A 310 -22.89 -8.79 15.78
C ASP A 310 -22.66 -10.20 16.34
N LYS A 311 -22.98 -10.38 17.64
CA LYS A 311 -22.84 -11.66 18.34
C LYS A 311 -23.91 -12.66 17.96
N GLU A 312 -25.12 -12.22 17.64
CA GLU A 312 -26.17 -13.13 17.18
C GLU A 312 -25.77 -13.70 15.83
N LEU A 313 -25.32 -12.84 14.91
CA LEU A 313 -24.81 -13.28 13.61
C LEU A 313 -23.63 -14.26 13.77
N TRP A 314 -22.70 -14.00 14.69
CA TRP A 314 -21.62 -14.94 15.02
C TRP A 314 -22.16 -16.31 15.45
N MET A 315 -23.20 -16.37 16.29
CA MET A 315 -23.76 -17.63 16.78
C MET A 315 -24.42 -18.45 15.66
N HIS A 316 -24.99 -17.81 14.64
CA HIS A 316 -25.61 -18.45 13.47
C HIS A 316 -24.60 -18.95 12.43
N LEU A 317 -23.31 -18.64 12.56
CA LEU A 317 -22.29 -19.18 11.67
C LEU A 317 -22.08 -20.68 11.92
N ASP A 318 -21.64 -21.39 10.87
CA ASP A 318 -21.26 -22.79 10.96
C ASP A 318 -20.10 -23.01 11.95
N GLU A 319 -20.16 -24.11 12.71
CA GLU A 319 -19.10 -24.45 13.68
C GLU A 319 -17.73 -24.64 13.02
N ALA A 320 -17.68 -25.17 11.80
CA ALA A 320 -16.45 -25.28 11.03
C ALA A 320 -15.82 -23.90 10.75
N LEU A 321 -16.64 -22.86 10.55
CA LEU A 321 -16.18 -21.50 10.35
C LEU A 321 -15.69 -20.89 11.66
N LYS A 322 -16.38 -21.10 12.78
CA LYS A 322 -15.93 -20.61 14.10
C LYS A 322 -14.59 -21.23 14.53
N GLN A 323 -14.41 -22.52 14.28
CA GLN A 323 -13.20 -23.25 14.68
C GLN A 323 -12.00 -22.99 13.76
N ASN A 324 -12.23 -22.86 12.45
CA ASN A 324 -11.17 -22.63 11.46
C ASN A 324 -11.56 -21.55 10.44
N PRO A 325 -11.73 -20.27 10.85
CA PRO A 325 -12.26 -19.22 9.98
C PRO A 325 -11.51 -19.09 8.66
N ALA A 326 -10.18 -18.99 8.69
CA ALA A 326 -9.39 -18.80 7.47
C ALA A 326 -9.56 -19.97 6.51
N ARG A 327 -9.55 -21.21 6.98
CA ARG A 327 -9.72 -22.38 6.09
C ARG A 327 -11.12 -22.42 5.49
N SER A 328 -12.14 -22.18 6.32
CA SER A 328 -13.55 -22.29 5.93
C SER A 328 -13.93 -21.17 4.97
N ILE A 329 -13.57 -19.92 5.28
CA ILE A 329 -13.87 -18.75 4.45
C ILE A 329 -13.14 -18.83 3.10
N GLU A 330 -11.89 -19.26 3.08
CA GLU A 330 -11.10 -19.33 1.84
C GLU A 330 -11.58 -20.44 0.89
N GLY A 331 -12.30 -21.43 1.43
CA GLY A 331 -12.98 -22.48 0.66
C GLY A 331 -14.34 -22.07 0.10
N LEU A 332 -14.88 -20.91 0.47
CA LEU A 332 -16.13 -20.39 -0.08
C LEU A 332 -15.98 -19.98 -1.56
N PRO A 333 -17.10 -19.91 -2.30
CA PRO A 333 -17.11 -19.35 -3.66
C PRO A 333 -16.54 -17.93 -3.70
N ASN A 334 -15.77 -17.64 -4.75
CA ASN A 334 -15.28 -16.28 -5.00
C ASN A 334 -16.45 -15.37 -5.40
N TYR A 335 -16.34 -14.09 -5.06
CA TYR A 335 -17.29 -13.08 -5.50
C TYR A 335 -17.34 -13.01 -7.03
N ARG A 336 -18.56 -12.98 -7.59
CA ARG A 336 -18.81 -13.11 -9.04
C ARG A 336 -18.44 -11.84 -9.83
N ARG A 337 -17.14 -11.54 -9.89
CA ARG A 337 -16.62 -10.41 -10.68
C ARG A 337 -16.65 -10.72 -12.18
N PRO A 338 -17.10 -9.80 -13.04
CA PRO A 338 -17.06 -9.98 -14.50
C PRO A 338 -15.68 -10.33 -15.03
N ALA A 339 -14.63 -9.68 -14.52
CA ALA A 339 -13.26 -9.96 -14.96
C ALA A 339 -12.84 -11.41 -14.64
N LEU A 340 -13.25 -11.95 -13.48
CA LEU A 340 -13.00 -13.34 -13.12
C LEU A 340 -13.80 -14.30 -14.00
N LYS A 341 -15.09 -14.01 -14.26
CA LYS A 341 -15.94 -14.82 -15.13
C LYS A 341 -15.37 -14.92 -16.55
N ALA A 342 -15.01 -13.79 -17.14
CA ALA A 342 -14.42 -13.73 -18.47
C ALA A 342 -13.07 -14.48 -18.55
N TRP A 343 -12.26 -14.40 -17.49
CA TRP A 343 -11.01 -15.14 -17.42
C TRP A 343 -11.24 -16.65 -17.35
N LEU A 344 -12.16 -17.12 -16.49
CA LEU A 344 -12.53 -18.53 -16.37
C LEU A 344 -13.02 -19.10 -17.71
N GLU A 345 -13.90 -18.38 -18.41
CA GLU A 345 -14.39 -18.75 -19.74
C GLU A 345 -13.25 -18.84 -20.77
N LYS A 346 -12.35 -17.85 -20.77
CA LYS A 346 -11.20 -17.80 -21.69
C LYS A 346 -10.20 -18.94 -21.46
N THR A 347 -9.99 -19.34 -20.21
CA THR A 347 -9.03 -20.41 -19.86
C THR A 347 -9.67 -21.80 -19.83
N GLY A 348 -11.00 -21.89 -19.99
CA GLY A 348 -11.74 -23.15 -19.84
C GLY A 348 -11.76 -23.66 -18.39
N ALA A 349 -11.50 -22.78 -17.42
CA ALA A 349 -11.49 -23.10 -16.00
C ALA A 349 -12.88 -22.92 -15.38
N THR A 350 -13.10 -23.62 -14.28
CA THR A 350 -14.32 -23.59 -13.48
C THR A 350 -14.08 -22.80 -12.18
N PRO A 351 -15.13 -22.27 -11.52
CA PRO A 351 -14.99 -21.59 -10.23
C PRO A 351 -14.38 -22.44 -9.10
N THR A 352 -14.38 -23.77 -9.27
CA THR A 352 -13.81 -24.73 -8.33
C THR A 352 -12.34 -25.06 -8.60
N ASP A 353 -11.82 -24.65 -9.76
CA ASP A 353 -10.43 -24.92 -10.09
C ASP A 353 -9.47 -24.11 -9.20
N PRO A 354 -8.34 -24.71 -8.80
CA PRO A 354 -7.38 -24.05 -7.95
C PRO A 354 -6.69 -22.92 -8.72
N ILE A 355 -6.70 -21.73 -8.12
CA ILE A 355 -6.00 -20.56 -8.64
C ILE A 355 -4.52 -20.64 -8.25
N ASN A 356 -3.65 -20.38 -9.20
CA ASN A 356 -2.20 -20.36 -9.05
C ASN A 356 -1.66 -18.92 -9.03
N ILE A 357 -0.38 -18.77 -8.72
CA ILE A 357 0.26 -17.45 -8.67
C ILE A 357 0.32 -16.79 -10.06
N GLY A 358 0.51 -17.58 -11.11
CA GLY A 358 0.45 -17.08 -12.50
C GLY A 358 -0.91 -16.47 -12.83
N ASP A 359 -1.99 -17.07 -12.33
CA ASP A 359 -3.36 -16.60 -12.58
C ASP A 359 -3.62 -15.22 -11.95
N LEU A 360 -2.99 -14.93 -10.80
CA LEU A 360 -3.08 -13.61 -10.17
C LEU A 360 -2.47 -12.50 -11.05
N LEU A 361 -1.36 -12.80 -11.74
CA LEU A 361 -0.75 -11.88 -12.69
C LEU A 361 -1.65 -11.66 -13.89
N ASP A 362 -2.19 -12.74 -14.44
CA ASP A 362 -3.03 -12.69 -15.64
C ASP A 362 -4.36 -11.95 -15.37
N LEU A 363 -4.90 -12.06 -14.15
CA LEU A 363 -6.08 -11.33 -13.69
C LEU A 363 -5.79 -9.87 -13.31
N GLY A 364 -4.57 -9.54 -12.87
CA GLY A 364 -4.22 -8.22 -12.34
C GLY A 364 -4.80 -7.91 -10.94
N PHE A 365 -5.47 -8.88 -10.30
CA PHE A 365 -6.00 -8.75 -8.94
C PHE A 365 -6.09 -10.11 -8.23
N ASP A 366 -6.41 -10.06 -6.93
CA ASP A 366 -6.66 -11.25 -6.11
C ASP A 366 -8.15 -11.60 -6.08
N PRO A 367 -8.60 -12.63 -6.82
CA PRO A 367 -10.02 -13.02 -6.89
C PRO A 367 -10.53 -13.65 -5.59
N THR A 368 -9.63 -14.08 -4.70
CA THR A 368 -10.01 -14.74 -3.44
C THR A 368 -10.25 -13.77 -2.30
N ARG A 369 -10.05 -12.47 -2.52
CA ARG A 369 -10.22 -11.43 -1.50
C ARG A 369 -11.68 -11.31 -1.03
N LEU A 370 -12.64 -11.54 -1.92
CA LEU A 370 -14.07 -11.48 -1.64
C LEU A 370 -14.68 -12.87 -1.80
N LYS A 371 -15.41 -13.32 -0.77
CA LYS A 371 -16.01 -14.65 -0.70
C LYS A 371 -17.50 -14.54 -0.43
N GLU A 372 -18.31 -15.31 -1.13
CA GLU A 372 -19.78 -15.31 -1.00
C GLU A 372 -20.26 -16.42 -0.06
N LEU A 373 -21.28 -16.12 0.74
CA LEU A 373 -22.00 -17.10 1.56
C LEU A 373 -23.45 -16.68 1.78
N THR A 374 -24.27 -17.64 2.21
CA THR A 374 -25.66 -17.40 2.62
C THR A 374 -25.80 -17.77 4.10
N ILE A 375 -26.36 -16.86 4.89
CA ILE A 375 -26.67 -17.08 6.31
C ILE A 375 -28.17 -16.82 6.46
N ASP A 376 -28.92 -17.82 6.94
CA ASP A 376 -30.36 -17.74 7.13
C ASP A 376 -31.13 -17.19 5.91
N GLY A 377 -30.78 -17.67 4.72
CA GLY A 377 -31.38 -17.26 3.44
C GLY A 377 -30.96 -15.87 2.94
N THR A 378 -30.11 -15.14 3.68
CA THR A 378 -29.61 -13.82 3.29
C THR A 378 -28.18 -13.92 2.73
N GLU A 379 -27.94 -13.30 1.57
CA GLU A 379 -26.63 -13.29 0.94
C GLU A 379 -25.66 -12.30 1.61
N HIS A 380 -24.45 -12.79 1.89
CA HIS A 380 -23.38 -12.05 2.52
C HIS A 380 -22.07 -12.18 1.73
N ILE A 381 -21.11 -11.32 2.06
CA ILE A 381 -19.74 -11.42 1.60
C ILE A 381 -18.76 -11.32 2.76
N PHE A 382 -17.70 -12.12 2.71
CA PHE A 382 -16.48 -11.91 3.49
C PHE A 382 -15.46 -11.17 2.66
N GLU A 383 -14.94 -10.07 3.19
CA GLU A 383 -13.77 -9.38 2.68
C GLU A 383 -12.52 -9.74 3.51
N ARG A 384 -11.51 -10.29 2.85
CA ARG A 384 -10.18 -10.43 3.45
C ARG A 384 -9.47 -9.07 3.46
N MET A 385 -9.05 -8.66 4.65
CA MET A 385 -8.33 -7.42 4.91
C MET A 385 -7.04 -7.68 5.68
N GLN A 386 -6.06 -6.78 5.49
CA GLN A 386 -4.84 -6.82 6.29
C GLN A 386 -5.14 -6.35 7.72
N PRO A 387 -4.55 -6.97 8.76
CA PRO A 387 -4.83 -6.64 10.16
C PRO A 387 -4.63 -5.15 10.51
N ARG A 388 -3.68 -4.46 9.89
CA ARG A 388 -3.47 -3.01 10.09
C ARG A 388 -4.68 -2.17 9.70
N MET A 389 -5.43 -2.59 8.68
CA MET A 389 -6.63 -1.88 8.22
C MET A 389 -7.83 -2.11 9.13
N LEU A 390 -7.75 -3.08 10.06
CA LEU A 390 -8.79 -3.32 11.06
C LEU A 390 -8.79 -2.23 12.14
N LEU A 391 -7.64 -1.60 12.41
CA LEU A 391 -7.52 -0.56 13.45
C LEU A 391 -8.47 0.62 13.20
N GLN A 392 -8.69 0.96 11.93
CA GLN A 392 -9.56 2.06 11.50
C GLN A 392 -10.93 1.55 11.02
N LEU A 393 -11.21 0.24 11.13
CA LEU A 393 -12.47 -0.33 10.65
C LEU A 393 -13.65 0.05 11.53
N ASP A 394 -13.46 0.11 12.86
CA ASP A 394 -14.51 0.49 13.81
C ASP A 394 -14.89 1.97 13.67
N GLU A 395 -13.90 2.85 13.42
CA GLU A 395 -14.13 4.26 13.10
C GLU A 395 -14.93 4.41 11.79
N ARG A 396 -14.53 3.68 10.73
CA ARG A 396 -15.27 3.67 9.46
C ARG A 396 -16.69 3.14 9.62
N LYS A 397 -16.88 2.08 10.40
CA LYS A 397 -18.22 1.54 10.71
C LYS A 397 -19.11 2.61 11.33
N THR A 398 -18.57 3.37 12.29
CA THR A 398 -19.29 4.45 12.97
C THR A 398 -19.71 5.54 11.98
N VAL A 399 -18.81 5.96 11.09
CA VAL A 399 -19.12 6.93 10.02
C VAL A 399 -20.20 6.40 9.09
N LEU A 400 -20.10 5.15 8.62
CA LEU A 400 -21.08 4.55 7.71
C LEU A 400 -22.47 4.43 8.34
N LEU A 401 -22.56 4.05 9.61
CA LEU A 401 -23.83 3.99 10.34
C LEU A 401 -24.45 5.38 10.48
N ARG A 402 -23.66 6.39 10.86
CA ARG A 402 -24.11 7.79 10.95
C ARG A 402 -24.62 8.31 9.59
N LEU A 403 -23.92 7.99 8.50
CA LEU A 403 -24.33 8.35 7.15
C LEU A 403 -25.64 7.65 6.74
N ALA A 404 -25.82 6.38 7.13
CA ALA A 404 -27.02 5.61 6.85
C ALA A 404 -28.25 6.20 7.55
N GLU A 405 -28.14 6.54 8.83
CA GLU A 405 -29.21 7.14 9.64
C GLU A 405 -29.62 8.52 9.11
N GLY A 406 -28.65 9.35 8.73
CA GLY A 406 -28.91 10.72 8.25
C GLY A 406 -29.40 10.82 6.81
N SER A 407 -29.50 9.70 6.07
CA SER A 407 -29.65 9.75 4.61
C SER A 407 -30.54 8.65 3.98
N PRO A 408 -31.65 8.21 4.60
CA PRO A 408 -32.52 7.22 3.98
C PRO A 408 -33.07 7.73 2.64
N GLY A 409 -32.96 6.91 1.59
CA GLY A 409 -33.45 7.26 0.25
C GLY A 409 -32.64 8.33 -0.47
N LYS A 410 -31.44 8.69 0.03
CA LYS A 410 -30.59 9.71 -0.59
C LYS A 410 -30.22 9.31 -2.01
N ARG A 411 -30.33 10.28 -2.92
CA ARG A 411 -29.86 10.17 -4.30
C ARG A 411 -28.74 11.14 -4.59
N ILE A 412 -27.75 10.69 -5.36
CA ILE A 412 -26.67 11.51 -5.92
C ILE A 412 -26.65 11.25 -7.41
N ARG A 413 -26.80 12.30 -8.23
CA ARG A 413 -26.98 12.15 -9.68
C ARG A 413 -28.10 11.13 -10.01
N ASN A 414 -29.19 11.19 -9.26
CA ASN A 414 -30.34 10.27 -9.31
C ASN A 414 -30.06 8.79 -8.92
N ALA A 415 -28.80 8.40 -8.69
CA ALA A 415 -28.45 7.08 -8.19
C ALA A 415 -28.77 6.94 -6.71
N MET A 416 -29.39 5.82 -6.33
CA MET A 416 -29.67 5.50 -4.93
C MET A 416 -28.38 5.22 -4.17
N ILE A 417 -28.17 5.89 -3.05
CA ILE A 417 -27.00 5.69 -2.20
C ILE A 417 -27.34 4.72 -1.08
N ALA A 418 -26.52 3.67 -0.92
CA ALA A 418 -26.66 2.69 0.15
C ALA A 418 -25.35 2.53 0.93
N MET A 419 -25.43 2.52 2.26
CA MET A 419 -24.27 2.23 3.12
C MET A 419 -24.19 0.71 3.36
N ASN A 420 -22.99 0.14 3.32
CA ASN A 420 -22.76 -1.28 3.61
C ASN A 420 -21.74 -1.45 4.74
N PRO A 421 -22.09 -1.12 6.00
CA PRO A 421 -21.16 -1.17 7.12
C PRO A 421 -20.71 -2.62 7.46
N PRO A 422 -19.54 -2.78 8.10
CA PRO A 422 -19.11 -4.07 8.65
C PRO A 422 -20.10 -4.64 9.67
N LEU A 423 -20.51 -5.89 9.47
CA LEU A 423 -21.41 -6.60 10.38
C LEU A 423 -20.63 -7.34 11.46
N LEU A 424 -19.59 -8.08 11.05
CA LEU A 424 -18.79 -8.95 11.89
C LEU A 424 -17.34 -8.97 11.41
N VAL A 425 -16.40 -9.05 12.35
CA VAL A 425 -14.96 -9.10 12.08
C VAL A 425 -14.33 -10.28 12.82
N ILE A 426 -13.66 -11.14 12.07
CA ILE A 426 -12.96 -12.32 12.58
C ILE A 426 -11.48 -12.18 12.23
N ARG A 427 -10.60 -12.51 13.15
CA ARG A 427 -9.16 -12.56 12.90
C ARG A 427 -8.69 -13.99 12.96
N ASP A 428 -8.02 -14.44 11.91
CA ASP A 428 -7.43 -15.77 11.88
C ASP A 428 -6.24 -15.79 10.91
N ARG A 429 -5.18 -16.53 11.27
CA ARG A 429 -4.00 -16.82 10.45
C ARG A 429 -3.41 -15.61 9.69
N GLY A 430 -3.35 -14.49 10.39
CA GLY A 430 -2.76 -13.24 9.92
C GLY A 430 -3.62 -12.41 8.96
N ASN A 431 -4.92 -12.70 8.89
CA ASN A 431 -5.90 -11.93 8.14
C ASN A 431 -7.03 -11.43 9.05
N GLY A 432 -7.66 -10.33 8.64
CA GLY A 432 -9.00 -9.95 9.07
C GLY A 432 -10.01 -10.41 8.02
N TYR A 433 -11.12 -10.99 8.48
CA TYR A 433 -12.25 -11.38 7.66
C TYR A 433 -13.45 -10.55 8.08
N VAL A 434 -13.90 -9.66 7.19
CA VAL A 434 -14.97 -8.70 7.45
C VAL A 434 -16.24 -9.16 6.74
N LEU A 435 -17.26 -9.52 7.50
CA LEU A 435 -18.58 -9.88 6.98
C LEU A 435 -19.40 -8.62 6.68
N ARG A 436 -20.01 -8.58 5.50
CA ARG A 436 -20.91 -7.52 5.05
C ARG A 436 -22.11 -8.14 4.33
N LYS A 437 -23.16 -7.34 4.11
CA LYS A 437 -24.22 -7.75 3.18
C LYS A 437 -23.65 -7.83 1.77
N LYS A 438 -24.11 -8.80 0.98
CA LYS A 438 -23.69 -8.88 -0.43
C LYS A 438 -24.18 -7.64 -1.17
N VAL A 439 -23.25 -7.00 -1.88
CA VAL A 439 -23.54 -5.89 -2.77
C VAL A 439 -23.95 -6.46 -4.12
N GLN A 440 -24.96 -5.88 -4.78
CA GLN A 440 -25.33 -6.25 -6.16
C GLN A 440 -24.59 -5.36 -7.16
N GLY A 441 -23.25 -5.34 -7.07
CA GLY A 441 -22.42 -4.42 -7.83
C GLY A 441 -20.93 -4.74 -7.84
N ILE A 442 -20.16 -4.05 -8.67
CA ILE A 442 -18.69 -4.24 -8.78
C ILE A 442 -17.96 -2.96 -8.38
N HIS A 443 -16.67 -3.08 -8.10
CA HIS A 443 -15.84 -1.91 -7.80
C HIS A 443 -15.92 -0.91 -8.96
N TRP A 444 -16.04 0.38 -8.64
CA TRP A 444 -16.25 1.40 -9.68
C TRP A 444 -15.11 1.46 -10.72
N GLU A 445 -13.86 1.17 -10.32
CA GLU A 445 -12.72 1.10 -11.24
C GLU A 445 -12.85 -0.08 -12.21
N GLU A 446 -13.26 -1.25 -11.71
CA GLU A 446 -13.53 -2.41 -12.57
C GLU A 446 -14.69 -2.09 -13.52
N ALA A 447 -15.72 -1.40 -13.05
CA ALA A 447 -16.83 -0.98 -13.92
C ALA A 447 -16.34 -0.08 -15.07
N VAL A 448 -15.47 0.89 -14.79
CA VAL A 448 -14.87 1.76 -15.82
C VAL A 448 -13.97 0.94 -16.75
N GLU A 449 -13.15 0.05 -16.22
CA GLU A 449 -12.27 -0.82 -17.01
C GLU A 449 -13.08 -1.72 -17.96
N GLN A 450 -14.14 -2.36 -17.48
CA GLN A 450 -15.04 -3.20 -18.29
C GLN A 450 -15.63 -2.39 -19.46
N LEU A 451 -16.11 -1.17 -19.20
CA LEU A 451 -16.63 -0.26 -20.24
C LEU A 451 -15.56 0.18 -21.26
N GLN A 452 -14.29 0.20 -20.85
CA GLN A 452 -13.17 0.64 -21.68
C GLN A 452 -12.43 -0.49 -22.39
N THR A 453 -12.66 -1.75 -22.03
CA THR A 453 -11.88 -2.90 -22.53
C THR A 453 -12.75 -3.91 -23.28
N VAL A 454 -13.96 -4.21 -22.77
CA VAL A 454 -14.87 -5.19 -23.36
C VAL A 454 -15.50 -4.64 -24.64
N PRO A 455 -15.37 -5.32 -25.81
CA PRO A 455 -15.84 -4.80 -27.09
C PRO A 455 -17.31 -4.37 -27.13
N GLU A 456 -18.19 -5.19 -26.57
CA GLU A 456 -19.64 -4.91 -26.53
C GLU A 456 -19.96 -3.67 -25.69
N LEU A 457 -19.30 -3.53 -24.53
CA LEU A 457 -19.48 -2.41 -23.63
C LEU A 457 -18.85 -1.11 -24.14
N LYS A 458 -17.74 -1.19 -24.89
CA LYS A 458 -17.09 -0.03 -25.52
C LYS A 458 -18.05 0.75 -26.43
N SER A 459 -18.82 0.04 -27.24
CA SER A 459 -19.79 0.65 -28.16
C SER A 459 -20.89 1.40 -27.40
N ILE A 460 -21.42 0.78 -26.34
CA ILE A 460 -22.42 1.39 -25.45
C ILE A 460 -21.81 2.60 -24.73
N ASN A 461 -20.59 2.47 -24.21
CA ASN A 461 -19.89 3.54 -23.52
C ASN A 461 -19.63 4.74 -24.44
N ALA A 462 -19.24 4.52 -25.70
CA ALA A 462 -19.02 5.60 -26.67
C ALA A 462 -20.30 6.42 -26.91
N SER A 463 -21.47 5.76 -26.88
CA SER A 463 -22.77 6.38 -27.14
C SER A 463 -23.31 7.16 -25.94
N VAL A 464 -23.24 6.59 -24.74
CA VAL A 464 -23.91 7.13 -23.53
C VAL A 464 -22.91 7.79 -22.56
N LYS A 465 -21.60 7.59 -22.75
CA LYS A 465 -20.51 8.05 -21.86
C LYS A 465 -20.69 7.54 -20.43
N LEU A 466 -20.92 6.23 -20.31
CA LEU A 466 -21.21 5.55 -19.03
C LEU A 466 -20.06 5.67 -18.04
N ASP A 467 -18.82 5.61 -18.52
CA ASP A 467 -17.62 5.83 -17.73
C ASP A 467 -17.65 7.20 -17.01
N LYS A 468 -18.03 8.26 -17.72
CA LYS A 468 -18.17 9.61 -17.16
C LYS A 468 -19.32 9.70 -16.17
N ILE A 469 -20.42 9.00 -16.42
CA ILE A 469 -21.55 8.92 -15.47
C ILE A 469 -21.09 8.27 -14.17
N ILE A 470 -20.38 7.13 -14.24
CA ILE A 470 -19.83 6.44 -13.06
C ILE A 470 -18.85 7.36 -12.31
N GLN A 471 -17.81 7.85 -12.99
CA GLN A 471 -16.76 8.68 -12.38
C GLN A 471 -17.35 9.94 -11.73
N THR A 472 -18.30 10.60 -12.39
CA THR A 472 -18.92 11.81 -11.87
C THR A 472 -19.83 11.51 -10.68
N THR A 473 -20.54 10.39 -10.69
CA THR A 473 -21.41 9.97 -9.59
C THR A 473 -20.59 9.60 -8.36
N VAL A 474 -19.51 8.82 -8.54
CA VAL A 474 -18.57 8.46 -7.47
C VAL A 474 -17.91 9.70 -6.88
N ARG A 475 -17.39 10.62 -7.73
CA ARG A 475 -16.80 11.88 -7.25
C ARG A 475 -17.80 12.70 -6.43
N LYS A 476 -19.06 12.78 -6.89
CA LYS A 476 -20.11 13.50 -6.14
C LYS A 476 -20.49 12.80 -4.84
N ALA A 477 -20.41 11.47 -4.79
CA ALA A 477 -20.57 10.72 -3.56
C ALA A 477 -19.42 10.99 -2.60
N GLN A 478 -18.17 11.01 -3.07
CA GLN A 478 -17.00 11.38 -2.27
C GLN A 478 -17.10 12.81 -1.73
N ASP A 479 -17.45 13.78 -2.57
CA ASP A 479 -17.70 15.17 -2.15
C ASP A 479 -18.77 15.24 -1.04
N TRP A 480 -19.83 14.45 -1.20
CA TRP A 480 -20.93 14.38 -0.25
C TRP A 480 -20.50 13.74 1.09
N VAL A 481 -19.81 12.60 1.06
CA VAL A 481 -19.27 11.97 2.28
C VAL A 481 -18.34 12.95 2.99
N ARG A 482 -17.43 13.61 2.26
CA ARG A 482 -16.53 14.64 2.80
C ARG A 482 -17.29 15.76 3.50
N SER A 483 -18.41 16.22 2.93
CA SER A 483 -19.24 17.27 3.55
C SER A 483 -19.97 16.82 4.84
N LYS A 484 -19.96 15.52 5.15
CA LYS A 484 -20.64 14.87 6.28
C LYS A 484 -19.67 14.25 7.29
N THR A 485 -18.36 14.42 7.06
CA THR A 485 -17.29 13.97 7.93
C THR A 485 -16.58 15.16 8.57
N THR A 486 -16.00 14.96 9.75
CA THR A 486 -15.17 15.98 10.40
C THR A 486 -13.77 16.03 9.76
N PRO A 487 -12.98 17.11 9.98
CA PRO A 487 -11.61 17.20 9.49
C PRO A 487 -10.72 16.03 9.94
N GLU A 488 -10.93 15.51 11.14
CA GLU A 488 -10.20 14.35 11.67
C GLU A 488 -10.56 13.06 10.93
N GLU A 489 -11.82 12.93 10.52
CA GLU A 489 -12.33 11.79 9.75
C GLU A 489 -11.94 11.84 8.27
N HIS A 490 -11.42 12.97 7.77
CA HIS A 490 -11.02 13.07 6.36
C HIS A 490 -9.96 12.05 5.96
N ALA A 491 -9.09 11.62 6.89
CA ALA A 491 -8.11 10.57 6.65
C ALA A 491 -8.74 9.19 6.35
N LEU A 492 -10.02 8.99 6.70
CA LEU A 492 -10.76 7.76 6.43
C LEU A 492 -11.42 7.77 5.04
N LEU A 493 -11.55 8.94 4.39
CA LEU A 493 -12.28 9.06 3.13
C LEU A 493 -11.66 8.23 2.01
N ASP A 494 -10.34 8.17 1.96
CA ASP A 494 -9.59 7.41 0.96
C ASP A 494 -9.65 5.89 1.20
N GLN A 495 -10.29 5.47 2.30
CA GLN A 495 -10.45 4.06 2.67
C GLN A 495 -11.86 3.52 2.41
N PHE A 496 -12.79 4.38 1.98
CA PHE A 496 -14.12 3.94 1.56
C PHE A 496 -14.06 3.33 0.17
N THR A 497 -14.76 2.22 0.01
CA THR A 497 -14.86 1.50 -1.25
C THR A 497 -16.22 1.77 -1.88
N PHE A 498 -16.22 2.10 -3.17
CA PHE A 498 -17.44 2.41 -3.92
C PHE A 498 -17.78 1.29 -4.89
N PHE A 499 -19.00 0.78 -4.78
CA PHE A 499 -19.52 -0.26 -5.68
C PHE A 499 -20.66 0.29 -6.52
N VAL A 500 -20.63 0.00 -7.82
CA VAL A 500 -21.63 0.42 -8.81
C VAL A 500 -22.55 -0.74 -9.13
N SER A 501 -23.86 -0.48 -9.24
CA SER A 501 -24.87 -1.47 -9.61
C SER A 501 -24.56 -2.15 -10.94
N TRP A 502 -24.50 -3.49 -10.90
CA TRP A 502 -24.08 -4.31 -12.02
C TRP A 502 -25.00 -5.52 -12.21
N ASP A 503 -25.30 -5.83 -13.46
CA ASP A 503 -25.96 -7.05 -13.88
C ASP A 503 -24.87 -8.08 -14.21
N PHE A 504 -24.64 -9.01 -13.29
CA PHE A 504 -23.59 -10.03 -13.41
C PHE A 504 -23.86 -11.04 -14.52
N GLU A 505 -25.13 -11.28 -14.87
CA GLU A 505 -25.49 -12.25 -15.90
C GLU A 505 -25.26 -11.66 -17.28
N ALA A 506 -25.76 -10.44 -17.52
CA ALA A 506 -25.60 -9.74 -18.79
C ALA A 506 -24.29 -8.92 -18.91
N ASN A 507 -23.43 -8.98 -17.89
CA ASN A 507 -22.20 -8.18 -17.76
C ASN A 507 -22.35 -6.70 -18.16
N ARG A 508 -23.25 -5.97 -17.50
CA ARG A 508 -23.52 -4.56 -17.82
C ARG A 508 -23.87 -3.73 -16.59
N PRO A 509 -23.60 -2.42 -16.58
CA PRO A 509 -24.06 -1.55 -15.51
C PRO A 509 -25.59 -1.50 -15.48
N ARG A 510 -26.17 -1.51 -14.28
CA ARG A 510 -27.60 -1.25 -14.11
C ARG A 510 -27.86 0.25 -14.17
N ILE A 511 -28.55 0.66 -15.21
CA ILE A 511 -28.80 2.06 -15.55
C ILE A 511 -30.31 2.26 -15.67
N VAL A 512 -30.76 3.39 -15.14
CA VAL A 512 -32.11 3.90 -15.37
C VAL A 512 -32.03 4.98 -16.44
N ILE A 513 -32.90 4.88 -17.45
CA ILE A 513 -33.07 5.89 -18.49
C ILE A 513 -34.48 6.42 -18.36
N ASP A 514 -34.59 7.72 -18.07
CA ASP A 514 -35.87 8.42 -17.96
C ASP A 514 -35.76 9.81 -18.63
N PRO A 515 -36.83 10.63 -18.65
CA PRO A 515 -36.79 11.97 -19.25
C PRO A 515 -35.72 12.92 -18.68
N SER A 516 -35.18 12.64 -17.48
CA SER A 516 -34.09 13.41 -16.85
C SER A 516 -32.69 12.99 -17.33
N GLY A 517 -32.60 11.89 -18.07
CA GLY A 517 -31.36 11.36 -18.66
C GLY A 517 -31.04 9.95 -18.20
N SER A 518 -29.76 9.57 -18.34
CA SER A 518 -29.25 8.26 -17.94
C SER A 518 -28.45 8.36 -16.65
N PHE A 519 -28.73 7.48 -15.68
CA PHE A 519 -28.02 7.43 -14.40
C PHE A 519 -27.92 6.01 -13.85
N LEU A 520 -27.00 5.80 -12.90
CA LEU A 520 -26.84 4.51 -12.21
C LEU A 520 -28.06 4.21 -11.35
N GLU A 521 -28.48 2.95 -11.29
CA GLU A 521 -29.55 2.52 -10.37
C GLU A 521 -29.15 2.79 -8.90
N SER A 522 -27.97 2.30 -8.51
CA SER A 522 -27.46 2.49 -7.16
C SER A 522 -25.93 2.52 -7.06
N LEU A 523 -25.47 3.12 -5.97
CA LEU A 523 -24.08 3.18 -5.55
C LEU A 523 -24.00 2.77 -4.07
N TRP A 524 -23.17 1.79 -3.76
CA TRP A 524 -22.89 1.40 -2.38
C TRP A 524 -21.57 1.96 -1.89
N ILE A 525 -21.54 2.39 -0.63
CA ILE A 525 -20.33 2.85 0.07
C ILE A 525 -20.04 1.85 1.20
N ALA A 526 -18.84 1.29 1.22
CA ALA A 526 -18.42 0.23 2.15
C ALA A 526 -17.09 0.53 2.85
#